data_AF-A0A0C4WPY7-F1
#
_entry.id   AF-A0A0C4WPY7-F1
#
_cell.length_a   1.000
_cell.length_b   1.000
_cell.length_c   1.000
_cell.angle_alpha   90.00
_cell.angle_beta   90.00
_cell.angle_gamma   90.00
#
_symmetry.space_group_name_H-M   'P 1'
#
loop_
_entity.id
_entity.type
_entity.pdbx_description
1 polymer ?
#
loop_
_entity_poly.entity_id
_entity_poly.type
_entity_poly.pdbx_seq_one_letter_code
_entity_poly.pdbx_strand_id
1 'polypeptide(L)'
;MDEMGARGGLYRRLIERVACALAGAEGARCRGGPEPVVLELHDLSPAERALIRAWLRRDLQWLRGWQAAAEELALIERQERAHLFVPRERPAAPPRLRHAHLLCALCGRAVRWRRAGCVAACPVCASRLFRVALRRRSG
;
A
#
# COMPACT_ATOMS: atom_id res chain seq x y z
N MET A 1 22.95 3.25 5.41
CA MET A 1 22.11 3.96 6.37
C MET A 1 21.30 4.99 5.59
N ASP A 2 20.13 4.65 5.06
CA ASP A 2 19.18 5.59 4.44
C ASP A 2 17.77 4.95 4.33
N GLU A 3 17.32 4.28 5.39
CA GLU A 3 15.98 3.67 5.44
C GLU A 3 14.95 4.55 6.18
N MET A 4 15.34 5.75 6.62
CA MET A 4 14.47 6.66 7.37
C MET A 4 13.64 7.59 6.45
N GLY A 5 14.02 7.71 5.17
CA GLY A 5 13.32 8.54 4.17
C GLY A 5 12.10 7.87 3.52
N ALA A 6 12.00 6.54 3.58
CA ALA A 6 10.89 5.80 2.98
C ALA A 6 9.59 5.87 3.81
N ARG A 7 9.68 6.15 5.12
CA ARG A 7 8.51 6.18 6.02
C ARG A 7 7.66 7.44 5.96
N GLY A 8 8.06 8.45 5.19
CA GLY A 8 7.42 9.76 5.19
C GLY A 8 6.31 9.98 4.17
N GLY A 9 6.24 9.15 3.13
CA GLY A 9 5.40 9.44 1.97
C GLY A 9 5.88 10.69 1.20
N LEU A 10 5.39 10.85 -0.04
CA LEU A 10 5.87 11.90 -0.94
C LEU A 10 5.60 13.33 -0.43
N TYR A 11 4.57 13.53 0.42
CA TYR A 11 4.29 14.82 1.05
C TYR A 11 5.38 15.24 2.05
N ARG A 12 5.82 14.31 2.93
CA ARG A 12 6.89 14.61 3.88
C ARG A 12 8.21 14.90 3.16
N ARG A 13 8.55 14.11 2.14
CA ARG A 13 9.72 14.38 1.30
C ARG A 13 9.66 15.78 0.69
N LEU A 14 8.50 16.17 0.17
CA LEU A 14 8.31 17.50 -0.39
C LEU A 14 8.50 18.61 0.67
N ILE A 15 7.91 18.45 1.86
CA ILE A 15 8.10 19.40 2.97
C ILE A 15 9.57 19.52 3.35
N GLU A 16 10.26 18.40 3.53
CA GLU A 16 11.69 18.38 3.89
C GLU A 16 12.52 19.13 2.84
N ARG A 17 12.23 18.95 1.54
CA ARG A 17 12.92 19.68 0.47
C ARG A 17 12.64 21.18 0.50
N VAL A 18 11.38 21.58 0.72
CA VAL A 18 11.02 23.00 0.86
C VAL A 18 11.71 23.61 2.08
N ALA A 19 11.73 22.90 3.21
CA ALA A 19 12.42 23.34 4.43
C ALA A 19 13.93 23.51 4.21
N CYS A 20 14.57 22.55 3.51
CA CYS A 20 15.98 22.68 3.14
C CYS A 20 16.25 23.90 2.25
N ALA A 21 15.40 24.15 1.26
CA ALA A 21 15.54 25.30 0.37
C ALA A 21 15.38 26.63 1.14
N LEU A 22 14.41 26.70 2.06
CA LEU A 22 14.19 27.86 2.92
C LEU A 22 15.39 28.12 3.85
N ALA A 23 15.90 27.09 4.51
CA ALA A 23 17.09 27.20 5.36
C ALA A 23 18.33 27.65 4.57
N GLY A 24 18.47 27.22 3.31
CA GLY A 24 19.52 27.69 2.40
C GLY A 24 19.38 29.18 2.09
N ALA A 25 18.18 29.65 1.78
CA ALA A 25 17.88 31.06 1.54
C ALA A 25 18.14 31.93 2.78
N GLU A 26 17.71 31.48 3.96
CA GLU A 26 17.99 32.15 5.24
C GLU A 26 19.49 32.21 5.54
N GLY A 27 20.22 31.11 5.31
CA GLY A 27 21.67 31.07 5.45
C GLY A 27 22.40 32.05 4.53
N ALA A 28 21.88 32.30 3.32
CA ALA A 28 22.42 33.31 2.42
C ALA A 28 22.23 34.74 2.96
N ARG A 29 21.07 35.04 3.56
CA ARG A 29 20.79 36.32 4.23
C ARG A 29 21.75 36.57 5.39
N CYS A 30 21.94 35.58 6.25
CA CYS A 30 22.83 35.67 7.42
C CYS A 30 24.30 35.93 7.02
N ARG A 31 24.70 35.53 5.80
CA ARG A 31 26.03 35.80 5.23
C ARG A 31 26.13 37.15 4.50
N GLY A 32 25.12 38.00 4.60
CA GLY A 32 25.09 39.32 3.95
C GLY A 32 24.79 39.27 2.45
N GLY A 33 24.35 38.11 1.93
CA GLY A 33 23.87 38.00 0.55
C GLY A 33 22.46 38.58 0.40
N PRO A 34 22.07 38.98 -0.83
CA PRO A 34 20.71 39.43 -1.08
C PRO A 34 19.72 38.32 -0.78
N GLU A 35 18.65 38.67 -0.07
CA GLU A 35 17.53 37.79 0.20
C GLU A 35 16.83 37.40 -1.12
N PRO A 36 16.78 36.10 -1.47
CA PRO A 36 16.11 35.70 -2.70
C PRO A 36 14.59 35.89 -2.55
N VAL A 37 14.02 36.71 -3.42
CA VAL A 37 12.56 36.94 -3.53
C VAL A 37 11.84 35.71 -4.12
N VAL A 38 12.57 34.87 -4.84
CA VAL A 38 12.07 33.65 -5.48
C VAL A 38 12.82 32.45 -4.92
N LEU A 39 12.09 31.46 -4.43
CA LEU A 39 12.65 30.18 -3.96
C LEU A 39 12.66 29.18 -5.12
N GLU A 40 13.85 28.84 -5.60
CA GLU A 40 14.00 27.82 -6.64
C GLU A 40 14.06 26.42 -6.02
N LEU A 41 13.26 25.51 -6.56
CA LEU A 41 13.24 24.09 -6.19
C LEU A 41 13.69 23.27 -7.40
N HIS A 42 14.87 22.68 -7.33
CA HIS A 42 15.40 21.83 -8.40
C HIS A 42 14.91 20.38 -8.27
N ASP A 43 14.98 19.60 -9.36
CA ASP A 43 14.74 18.14 -9.37
C ASP A 43 13.41 17.67 -8.75
N LEU A 44 12.35 18.47 -8.85
CA LEU A 44 11.03 18.05 -8.41
C LEU A 44 10.54 16.86 -9.26
N SER A 45 9.90 15.88 -8.65
CA SER A 45 9.19 14.84 -9.40
C SER A 45 7.91 15.40 -10.03
N PRO A 46 7.32 14.75 -11.05
CA PRO A 46 6.03 15.15 -11.60
C PRO A 46 4.92 15.22 -10.55
N ALA A 47 4.92 14.27 -9.60
CA ALA A 47 3.97 14.22 -8.49
C ALA A 47 4.18 15.36 -7.49
N GLU A 48 5.42 15.69 -7.15
CA GLU A 48 5.75 16.84 -6.30
C GLU A 48 5.30 18.16 -6.93
N ARG A 49 5.55 18.36 -8.24
CA ARG A 49 5.06 19.54 -8.97
C ARG A 49 3.53 19.61 -9.02
N ALA A 50 2.84 18.47 -9.11
CA ALA A 50 1.38 18.45 -9.09
C ALA A 50 0.84 18.87 -7.72
N LEU A 51 1.48 18.41 -6.64
CA LEU A 51 1.17 18.81 -5.26
C LEU A 51 1.32 20.30 -5.03
N ILE A 52 2.46 20.88 -5.44
CA ILE A 52 2.69 22.34 -5.35
C ILE A 52 1.61 23.09 -6.14
N ARG A 53 1.31 22.67 -7.37
CA ARG A 53 0.28 23.30 -8.20
C ARG A 53 -1.12 23.21 -7.61
N ALA A 54 -1.48 22.08 -7.00
CA ALA A 54 -2.77 21.92 -6.32
C ALA A 54 -2.87 22.84 -5.10
N TRP A 55 -1.80 22.93 -4.31
CA TRP A 55 -1.74 23.82 -3.15
C TRP A 55 -1.87 25.29 -3.53
N LEU A 56 -1.13 25.74 -4.56
CA LEU A 56 -1.21 27.11 -5.06
C LEU A 56 -2.62 27.45 -5.59
N ARG A 57 -3.30 26.48 -6.22
CA ARG A 57 -4.69 26.64 -6.68
C ARG A 57 -5.73 26.48 -5.58
N ARG A 58 -5.32 26.25 -4.32
CA ARG A 58 -6.22 25.95 -3.19
C ARG A 58 -7.17 24.79 -3.48
N ASP A 59 -6.73 23.81 -4.27
CA ASP A 59 -7.54 22.65 -4.64
C ASP A 59 -7.58 21.63 -3.48
N LEU A 60 -8.43 21.93 -2.50
CA LEU A 60 -8.58 21.13 -1.29
C LEU A 60 -9.12 19.73 -1.59
N GLN A 61 -9.93 19.57 -2.64
CA GLN A 61 -10.47 18.27 -3.02
C GLN A 61 -9.35 17.35 -3.52
N TRP A 62 -8.50 17.86 -4.41
CA TRP A 62 -7.35 17.11 -4.92
C TRP A 62 -6.37 16.75 -3.79
N LEU A 63 -6.08 17.71 -2.91
CA LEU A 63 -5.17 17.48 -1.76
C LEU A 63 -5.72 16.41 -0.81
N ARG A 64 -7.01 16.46 -0.47
CA ARG A 64 -7.67 15.46 0.37
C ARG A 64 -7.64 14.07 -0.26
N GLY A 65 -7.93 13.96 -1.55
CA GLY A 65 -7.87 12.68 -2.26
C GLY A 65 -6.46 12.09 -2.27
N TRP A 66 -5.44 12.93 -2.41
CA TRP A 66 -4.05 12.50 -2.40
C TRP A 66 -3.59 12.06 -0.98
N GLN A 67 -4.01 12.77 0.07
CA GLN A 67 -3.78 12.35 1.46
C GLN A 67 -4.46 11.01 1.78
N ALA A 68 -5.71 10.83 1.39
CA ALA A 68 -6.45 9.59 1.59
C ALA A 68 -5.76 8.39 0.92
N ALA A 69 -5.27 8.56 -0.32
CA ALA A 69 -4.53 7.51 -1.03
C ALA A 69 -3.20 7.16 -0.33
N ALA A 70 -2.50 8.16 0.21
CA ALA A 70 -1.28 7.93 0.97
C ALA A 70 -1.55 7.19 2.30
N GLU A 71 -2.64 7.52 2.99
CA GLU A 71 -3.06 6.83 4.22
C GLU A 71 -3.47 5.38 3.97
N GLU A 72 -4.21 5.12 2.89
CA GLU A 72 -4.60 3.78 2.45
C GLU A 72 -3.37 2.91 2.15
N LEU A 73 -2.40 3.45 1.40
CA LEU A 73 -1.16 2.74 1.10
C LEU A 73 -0.36 2.44 2.38
N ALA A 74 -0.23 3.43 3.28
CA ALA A 74 0.46 3.23 4.55
C ALA A 74 -0.25 2.19 5.44
N LEU A 75 -1.58 2.09 5.36
CA LEU A 75 -2.35 1.05 6.04
C LEU A 75 -2.05 -0.34 5.44
N ILE A 76 -2.05 -0.48 4.11
CA ILE A 76 -1.69 -1.72 3.42
C ILE A 76 -0.30 -2.18 3.84
N GLU A 77 0.71 -1.30 3.78
CA GLU A 77 2.09 -1.62 4.18
C GLU A 77 2.20 -2.05 5.65
N ARG A 78 1.40 -1.46 6.55
CA ARG A 78 1.35 -1.87 7.97
C ARG A 78 0.74 -3.25 8.12
N GLN A 79 -0.34 -3.54 7.40
CA GLN A 79 -0.99 -4.85 7.41
C GLN A 79 -0.05 -5.93 6.87
N GLU A 80 0.63 -5.68 5.75
CA GLU A 80 1.64 -6.59 5.20
C GLU A 80 2.75 -6.90 6.21
N ARG A 81 3.26 -5.87 6.92
CA ARG A 81 4.25 -6.05 7.99
C ARG A 81 3.70 -6.82 9.19
N ALA A 82 2.45 -6.59 9.57
CA ALA A 82 1.79 -7.34 10.64
C ALA A 82 1.61 -8.82 10.27
N HIS A 83 1.31 -9.13 8.99
CA HIS A 83 1.24 -10.50 8.48
C HIS A 83 2.59 -11.24 8.50
N LEU A 84 3.72 -10.51 8.49
CA LEU A 84 5.07 -11.09 8.65
C LEU A 84 5.44 -11.38 10.12
N PHE A 85 4.76 -10.76 11.09
CA PHE A 85 5.05 -10.85 12.52
C PHE A 85 4.05 -11.69 13.32
N VAL A 86 3.03 -12.26 12.70
CA VAL A 86 2.26 -13.33 13.34
C VAL A 86 3.26 -14.46 13.61
N PRO A 87 3.53 -14.85 14.87
CA PRO A 87 4.28 -16.06 15.14
C PRO A 87 3.59 -17.14 14.32
N ARG A 88 4.34 -17.75 13.40
CA ARG A 88 3.90 -18.96 12.73
C ARG A 88 3.78 -19.99 13.86
N GLU A 89 2.66 -19.97 14.58
CA GLU A 89 2.17 -21.14 15.27
C GLU A 89 2.23 -22.20 14.21
N ARG A 90 3.22 -23.09 14.34
CA ARG A 90 3.31 -24.27 13.51
C ARG A 90 1.90 -24.84 13.58
N PRO A 91 1.15 -24.89 12.47
CA PRO A 91 -0.12 -25.58 12.52
C PRO A 91 0.25 -26.96 13.01
N ALA A 92 -0.26 -27.33 14.19
CA ALA A 92 -0.24 -28.71 14.64
C ALA A 92 -0.67 -29.53 13.41
N ALA A 93 0.17 -30.51 13.06
CA ALA A 93 0.15 -31.23 11.79
C ALA A 93 -1.27 -31.29 11.19
N PRO A 94 -1.47 -30.85 9.92
CA PRO A 94 -2.80 -30.63 9.39
C PRO A 94 -3.64 -31.90 9.59
N PRO A 95 -4.80 -31.84 10.26
CA PRO A 95 -5.71 -32.96 10.28
C PRO A 95 -6.03 -33.27 8.83
N ARG A 96 -5.65 -34.49 8.42
CA ARG A 96 -5.71 -35.00 7.06
C ARG A 96 -6.90 -34.38 6.30
N LEU A 97 -6.61 -33.53 5.30
CA LEU A 97 -7.57 -32.87 4.41
C LEU A 97 -8.35 -33.85 3.50
N ARG A 98 -8.53 -35.11 3.93
CA ARG A 98 -9.23 -36.16 3.20
C ARG A 98 -10.73 -35.88 3.03
N HIS A 99 -11.28 -34.86 3.70
CA HIS A 99 -12.71 -34.54 3.71
C HIS A 99 -13.05 -33.07 3.40
N ALA A 100 -12.11 -32.30 2.86
CA ALA A 100 -12.36 -30.93 2.43
C ALA A 100 -12.97 -30.90 1.01
N HIS A 101 -14.07 -30.17 0.83
CA HIS A 101 -14.68 -29.92 -0.48
C HIS A 101 -14.37 -28.48 -0.92
N LEU A 102 -13.99 -28.28 -2.18
CA LEU A 102 -13.85 -26.95 -2.77
C LEU A 102 -15.19 -26.51 -3.36
N LEU A 103 -15.62 -25.30 -3.06
CA LEU A 103 -16.82 -24.67 -3.59
C LEU A 103 -16.42 -23.42 -4.38
N CYS A 104 -17.09 -23.13 -5.50
CA CYS A 104 -16.91 -21.86 -6.19
C CYS A 104 -17.39 -20.71 -5.29
N ALA A 105 -16.57 -19.67 -5.13
CA ALA A 105 -16.90 -18.52 -4.30
C ALA A 105 -18.03 -17.65 -4.87
N LEU A 106 -18.33 -17.76 -6.17
CA LEU A 106 -19.38 -16.97 -6.85
C LEU A 106 -20.72 -17.70 -6.96
N CYS A 107 -20.71 -18.97 -7.39
CA CYS A 107 -21.95 -19.73 -7.62
C CYS A 107 -22.16 -20.87 -6.61
N GLY A 108 -21.27 -21.05 -5.64
CA GLY A 108 -21.39 -22.06 -4.59
C GLY A 108 -21.21 -23.51 -5.03
N ARG A 109 -20.96 -23.77 -6.33
CA ARG A 109 -20.88 -25.13 -6.88
C ARG A 109 -19.62 -25.87 -6.40
N ALA A 110 -19.78 -27.14 -6.04
CA ALA A 110 -18.65 -27.99 -5.69
C ALA A 110 -17.73 -28.27 -6.90
N VAL A 111 -16.42 -28.12 -6.68
CA VAL A 111 -15.36 -28.35 -7.68
C VAL A 111 -14.44 -29.44 -7.16
N ARG A 112 -14.05 -30.38 -8.03
CA ARG A 112 -13.14 -31.48 -7.65
C ARG A 112 -11.68 -31.01 -7.71
N TRP A 113 -10.91 -31.38 -6.69
CA TRP A 113 -9.45 -31.27 -6.69
C TRP A 113 -8.86 -32.20 -7.76
N ARG A 114 -7.99 -31.70 -8.67
CA ARG A 114 -7.20 -32.59 -9.53
C ARG A 114 -5.89 -32.93 -8.83
N ARG A 115 -5.47 -34.19 -8.93
CA ARG A 115 -4.30 -34.75 -8.21
C ARG A 115 -2.98 -34.00 -8.43
N ALA A 116 -2.89 -33.16 -9.47
CA ALA A 116 -1.72 -32.34 -9.79
C ALA A 116 -1.66 -30.98 -9.05
N GLY A 117 -2.45 -30.75 -8.01
CA GLY A 117 -2.45 -29.50 -7.24
C GLY A 117 -3.12 -28.32 -7.96
N CYS A 118 -3.66 -28.53 -9.16
CA CYS A 118 -4.43 -27.53 -9.89
C CYS A 118 -5.93 -27.77 -9.76
N VAL A 119 -6.69 -26.69 -9.54
CA VAL A 119 -8.15 -26.70 -9.56
C VAL A 119 -8.59 -26.03 -10.85
N ALA A 120 -9.35 -26.74 -11.67
CA ALA A 120 -9.90 -26.16 -12.90
C ALA A 120 -10.90 -25.05 -12.56
N ALA A 121 -11.01 -24.04 -13.43
CA ALA A 121 -12.02 -22.99 -13.29
C ALA A 121 -13.43 -23.58 -13.12
N CYS A 122 -14.29 -22.88 -12.39
CA CYS A 122 -15.66 -23.34 -12.19
C CYS A 122 -16.35 -23.55 -13.56
N PRO A 123 -16.94 -24.73 -13.83
CA PRO A 123 -17.55 -25.01 -15.13
C PRO A 123 -18.82 -24.19 -15.41
N VAL A 124 -19.33 -23.45 -14.42
CA VAL A 124 -20.55 -22.64 -14.55
C VAL A 124 -20.24 -21.16 -14.76
N CYS A 125 -19.33 -20.60 -13.97
CA CYS A 125 -19.04 -19.15 -13.99
C CYS A 125 -17.61 -18.81 -14.42
N ALA A 126 -16.80 -19.80 -14.81
CA ALA A 126 -15.38 -19.68 -15.15
C ALA A 126 -14.48 -19.05 -14.05
N SER A 127 -15.01 -18.81 -12.85
CA SER A 127 -14.25 -18.25 -11.74
C SER A 127 -13.19 -19.21 -11.22
N ARG A 128 -12.04 -18.65 -10.85
CA ARG A 128 -10.94 -19.34 -10.16
C ARG A 128 -10.90 -19.04 -8.66
N LEU A 129 -11.96 -18.41 -8.14
CA LEU A 129 -12.11 -18.15 -6.71
C LEU A 129 -12.86 -19.32 -6.06
N PHE A 130 -12.24 -19.93 -5.06
CA PHE A 130 -12.78 -21.11 -4.37
C PHE A 130 -12.78 -20.93 -2.85
N ARG A 131 -13.78 -21.50 -2.18
CA ARG A 131 -13.88 -21.63 -0.73
C ARG A 131 -13.67 -23.07 -0.32
N VAL A 132 -12.96 -23.29 0.78
CA VAL A 132 -12.78 -24.63 1.37
C VAL A 132 -13.88 -24.84 2.41
N ALA A 133 -14.77 -25.79 2.16
CA ALA A 133 -15.75 -26.23 3.15
C ALA A 133 -15.21 -27.47 3.87
N LEU A 134 -14.93 -27.32 5.16
CA LEU A 134 -14.65 -28.43 6.06
C LEU A 134 -15.99 -29.09 6.41
N ARG A 135 -16.12 -30.41 6.20
CA ARG A 135 -17.28 -31.14 6.74
C ARG A 135 -17.22 -31.05 8.26
N ARG A 136 -18.14 -30.31 8.87
CA ARG A 136 -18.37 -30.41 10.32
C ARG A 136 -18.89 -31.82 10.59
N ARG A 137 -18.13 -32.58 11.37
CA ARG A 137 -18.53 -33.89 11.87
C ARG A 137 -19.58 -33.60 12.95
N SER A 138 -20.86 -33.71 12.61
CA SER A 138 -21.93 -33.69 13.60
C SER A 138 -21.80 -34.98 14.41
N GLY A 139 -21.25 -34.86 15.61
CA GLY A 139 -21.35 -35.85 16.68
C GLY A 139 -22.41 -35.39 17.66
#